data_AF-A0A8S9M829-F1
#
_entry.id   AF-A0A8S9M829-F1
#
_cell.length_a   1.000
_cell.length_b   1.000
_cell.length_c   1.000
_cell.angle_alpha   90.00
_cell.angle_beta   90.00
_cell.angle_gamma   90.00
#
_symmetry.space_group_name_H-M   'P 1'
#
loop_
_entity.id
_entity.type
_entity.pdbx_description
1 polymer ?
#
loop_
_entity_poly.entity_id
_entity_poly.type
_entity_poly.pdbx_seq_one_letter_code
_entity_poly.pdbx_strand_id
1 'polypeptide(L)'
;FAERSTAYQPWIRTTGNHELDFAPEIGDNRPLKPFTHRYCTPYRASGSTEPFWYSIKRGRAYIIVLSSYSAYGKYMPQYTWLEEEFPKVNRSKTPWLIVLNHSPWYNSYDYHYMEGETMRVMYEPWFVKNKVDVLFSGHVHAYERSERVSNIAYTVVNGICSPVKDQSAPVYITIGDVGNIEGLATK
;
A
#
# COMPACT_ATOMS: atom_id res chain seq x y z
N PHE A 1 -24.51 -2.85 2.49
CA PHE A 1 -24.01 -1.45 2.60
C PHE A 1 -23.19 -1.02 1.39
N ALA A 2 -22.24 -1.83 0.87
CA ALA A 2 -21.38 -1.43 -0.25
C ALA A 2 -22.14 -1.08 -1.55
N GLU A 3 -23.14 -1.89 -1.94
CA GLU A 3 -23.88 -1.76 -3.21
C GLU A 3 -24.39 -0.35 -3.49
N ARG A 4 -25.02 0.29 -2.50
CA ARG A 4 -25.60 1.64 -2.63
C ARG A 4 -24.60 2.73 -3.00
N SER A 5 -23.29 2.46 -2.89
CA SER A 5 -22.21 3.33 -3.36
C SER A 5 -21.52 2.72 -4.58
N THR A 6 -21.06 1.46 -4.48
CA THR A 6 -20.21 0.84 -5.50
C THR A 6 -20.92 0.57 -6.82
N ALA A 7 -22.26 0.53 -6.84
CA ALA A 7 -23.04 0.42 -8.08
C ALA A 7 -23.00 1.71 -8.92
N TYR A 8 -22.74 2.85 -8.29
CA TYR A 8 -22.80 4.18 -8.94
C TYR A 8 -21.41 4.81 -9.13
N GLN A 9 -20.39 4.31 -8.44
CA GLN A 9 -19.01 4.77 -8.59
C GLN A 9 -18.01 3.64 -8.29
N PRO A 10 -16.88 3.58 -9.01
CA PRO A 10 -15.89 2.53 -8.81
C PRO A 10 -15.12 2.76 -7.50
N TRP A 11 -14.94 1.68 -6.75
CA TRP A 11 -14.00 1.61 -5.63
C TRP A 11 -12.73 0.88 -6.09
N ILE A 12 -11.58 1.51 -5.89
CA ILE A 12 -10.27 0.90 -6.15
C ILE A 12 -9.91 0.09 -4.91
N ARG A 13 -9.74 -1.23 -5.08
CA ARG A 13 -9.59 -2.16 -3.96
C ARG A 13 -8.13 -2.45 -3.69
N THR A 14 -7.75 -2.43 -2.42
CA THR A 14 -6.47 -2.92 -1.89
C THR A 14 -6.79 -4.11 -0.98
N THR A 15 -5.98 -5.17 -1.02
CA THR A 15 -6.13 -6.31 -0.12
C THR A 15 -5.46 -6.04 1.22
N GLY A 16 -6.19 -6.26 2.32
CA GLY A 16 -5.69 -6.24 3.69
C GLY A 16 -5.54 -7.64 4.30
N ASN A 17 -5.21 -7.69 5.59
CA ASN A 17 -5.08 -8.95 6.33
C ASN A 17 -6.41 -9.69 6.45
N HIS A 18 -7.53 -8.97 6.55
CA HIS A 18 -8.86 -9.59 6.64
C HIS A 18 -9.31 -10.22 5.33
N GLU A 19 -8.72 -9.85 4.19
CA GLU A 19 -8.97 -10.55 2.93
C GLU A 19 -8.17 -11.85 2.81
N LEU A 20 -7.19 -12.12 3.70
CA LEU A 20 -6.40 -13.34 3.61
C LEU A 20 -7.28 -14.57 3.71
N ASP A 21 -8.26 -14.61 4.60
CA ASP A 21 -9.16 -15.77 4.77
C ASP A 21 -8.37 -17.11 4.85
N PHE A 22 -7.18 -17.08 5.46
CA PHE A 22 -6.32 -18.25 5.62
C PHE A 22 -6.72 -18.97 6.90
N ALA A 23 -7.46 -20.07 6.75
CA ALA A 23 -8.07 -20.82 7.84
C ALA A 23 -7.80 -22.33 7.73
N PRO A 24 -6.55 -22.78 8.01
CA PRO A 24 -6.19 -24.19 7.96
C PRO A 24 -7.02 -25.11 8.87
N GLU A 25 -7.53 -24.58 9.97
CA GLU A 25 -8.37 -25.28 10.94
C GLU A 25 -9.69 -25.80 10.36
N ILE A 26 -10.17 -25.19 9.27
CA ILE A 26 -11.35 -25.64 8.51
C ILE A 26 -10.99 -26.11 7.09
N GLY A 27 -9.70 -26.32 6.81
CA GLY A 27 -9.18 -26.82 5.54
C GLY A 27 -9.09 -25.79 4.42
N ASP A 28 -9.25 -24.48 4.70
CA ASP A 28 -9.05 -23.43 3.70
C ASP A 28 -7.65 -22.81 3.80
N ASN A 29 -6.72 -23.39 3.05
CA ASN A 29 -5.30 -22.99 3.06
C ASN A 29 -4.95 -21.99 1.95
N ARG A 30 -5.92 -21.51 1.17
CA ARG A 30 -5.65 -20.64 0.02
C ARG A 30 -5.96 -19.19 0.37
N PRO A 31 -4.94 -18.32 0.56
CA PRO A 31 -5.20 -16.95 0.91
C PRO A 31 -5.93 -16.19 -0.20
N LEU A 32 -6.68 -15.14 0.16
CA LEU A 32 -7.35 -14.21 -0.75
C LEU A 32 -8.46 -14.85 -1.60
N LYS A 33 -8.89 -16.07 -1.28
CA LYS A 33 -9.85 -16.84 -2.07
C LYS A 33 -11.22 -16.14 -2.15
N PRO A 34 -11.92 -15.78 -1.06
CA PRO A 34 -13.20 -15.07 -1.17
C PRO A 34 -13.08 -13.71 -1.88
N PHE A 35 -12.04 -12.94 -1.57
CA PHE A 35 -11.79 -11.65 -2.22
C PHE A 35 -11.66 -11.78 -3.75
N THR A 36 -10.80 -12.68 -4.23
CA THR A 36 -10.54 -12.87 -5.67
C THR A 36 -11.76 -13.30 -6.48
N HIS A 37 -12.71 -14.01 -5.85
CA HIS A 37 -13.95 -14.43 -6.51
C HIS A 37 -15.01 -13.33 -6.55
N ARG A 38 -14.93 -12.33 -5.67
CA ARG A 38 -15.97 -11.30 -5.50
C ARG A 38 -15.59 -9.95 -6.08
N TYR A 39 -14.30 -9.62 -6.07
CA TYR A 39 -13.82 -8.30 -6.44
C TYR A 39 -12.74 -8.40 -7.52
N CYS A 40 -13.14 -8.19 -8.77
CA CYS A 40 -12.20 -8.12 -9.89
C CYS A 40 -11.40 -6.83 -9.86
N THR A 41 -10.12 -6.91 -10.22
CA THR A 41 -9.23 -5.75 -10.41
C THR A 41 -8.74 -5.71 -11.87
N PRO A 42 -8.39 -4.52 -12.41
CA PRO A 42 -7.91 -4.39 -13.79
C PRO A 42 -6.42 -4.74 -13.94
N TYR A 43 -5.89 -5.67 -13.14
CA TYR A 43 -4.45 -5.90 -12.98
C TYR A 43 -3.69 -6.24 -14.28
N ARG A 44 -4.35 -6.94 -15.21
CA ARG A 44 -3.77 -7.25 -16.52
C ARG A 44 -3.50 -5.99 -17.36
N ALA A 45 -4.29 -4.94 -17.20
CA ALA A 45 -4.13 -3.69 -17.94
C ALA A 45 -2.85 -2.93 -17.54
N SER A 46 -2.33 -3.17 -16.33
CA SER A 46 -1.03 -2.65 -15.88
C SER A 46 0.12 -3.66 -16.05
N GLY A 47 -0.11 -4.79 -16.74
CA GLY A 47 0.90 -5.83 -16.92
C GLY A 47 1.23 -6.60 -15.63
N SER A 48 0.38 -6.55 -14.61
CA SER A 48 0.55 -7.37 -13.41
C SER A 48 0.15 -8.82 -13.67
N THR A 49 0.81 -9.75 -12.99
CA THR A 49 0.50 -11.19 -13.05
C THR A 49 -0.61 -11.61 -12.08
N GLU A 50 -0.90 -10.80 -11.05
CA GLU A 50 -1.84 -11.13 -9.98
C GLU A 50 -2.79 -9.97 -9.66
N PRO A 51 -4.01 -10.22 -9.15
CA PRO A 51 -5.01 -9.18 -8.93
C PRO A 51 -4.75 -8.26 -7.73
N PHE A 52 -3.67 -8.49 -6.97
CA PHE A 52 -3.42 -7.84 -5.68
C PHE A 52 -2.53 -6.59 -5.76
N TRP A 53 -1.69 -6.51 -6.79
CA TRP A 53 -0.90 -5.33 -7.11
C TRP A 53 -1.13 -4.94 -8.56
N TYR A 54 -1.44 -3.67 -8.79
CA TYR A 54 -1.79 -3.17 -10.11
C TYR A 54 -1.74 -1.65 -10.12
N SER A 55 -1.88 -1.06 -11.31
CA SER A 55 -2.01 0.38 -11.44
C SER A 55 -3.19 0.76 -12.31
N ILE A 56 -3.68 1.98 -12.10
CA ILE A 56 -4.63 2.63 -13.01
C ILE A 56 -4.27 4.10 -13.18
N LYS A 57 -4.78 4.69 -14.26
CA LYS A 57 -4.78 6.13 -14.46
C LYS A 57 -6.23 6.61 -14.44
N ARG A 58 -6.52 7.62 -13.61
CA ARG A 58 -7.86 8.22 -13.55
C ARG A 58 -7.73 9.74 -13.41
N GLY A 59 -8.28 10.47 -14.38
CA GLY A 59 -8.08 11.92 -14.46
C GLY A 59 -6.59 12.27 -14.49
N ARG A 60 -6.17 13.12 -13.55
CA ARG A 60 -4.76 13.56 -13.39
C ARG A 60 -3.94 12.70 -12.44
N ALA A 61 -4.46 11.56 -11.99
CA ALA A 61 -3.79 10.66 -11.05
C ALA A 61 -3.31 9.37 -11.72
N TYR A 62 -2.07 8.98 -11.40
CA TYR A 62 -1.52 7.65 -11.55
C TYR A 62 -1.57 6.96 -10.18
N ILE A 63 -2.30 5.86 -10.09
CA ILE A 63 -2.56 5.18 -8.82
C ILE A 63 -1.91 3.81 -8.90
N ILE A 64 -1.01 3.53 -7.97
CA ILE A 64 -0.38 2.22 -7.78
C ILE A 64 -1.01 1.58 -6.53
N VAL A 65 -1.46 0.34 -6.66
CA VAL A 65 -1.98 -0.48 -5.57
C VAL A 65 -0.96 -1.57 -5.30
N LEU A 66 -0.53 -1.69 -4.04
CA LEU A 66 0.37 -2.72 -3.55
C LEU A 66 -0.36 -3.69 -2.62
N SER A 67 0.19 -4.89 -2.48
CA SER A 67 -0.27 -5.93 -1.57
C SER A 67 0.74 -6.12 -0.44
N SER A 68 0.36 -5.73 0.78
CA SER A 68 1.19 -5.89 1.98
C SER A 68 1.44 -7.35 2.36
N TYR A 69 0.59 -8.27 1.93
CA TYR A 69 0.61 -9.69 2.33
C TYR A 69 0.94 -10.64 1.18
N SER A 70 1.43 -10.12 0.06
CA SER A 70 2.04 -10.91 -1.01
C SER A 70 3.56 -10.77 -0.96
N ALA A 71 4.30 -11.67 -1.61
CA ALA A 71 5.75 -11.58 -1.65
C ALA A 71 6.21 -10.30 -2.39
N TYR A 72 7.02 -9.47 -1.72
CA TYR A 72 7.59 -8.21 -2.25
C TYR A 72 9.13 -8.18 -2.16
N GLY A 73 9.77 -9.28 -1.80
CA GLY A 73 11.22 -9.40 -1.78
C GLY A 73 11.84 -9.17 -3.16
N LYS A 74 13.15 -8.89 -3.20
CA LYS A 74 13.88 -8.71 -4.46
C LYS A 74 13.64 -9.89 -5.40
N TYR A 75 13.38 -9.60 -6.66
CA TYR A 75 13.03 -10.57 -7.73
C TYR A 75 11.67 -11.27 -7.61
N MET A 76 10.86 -10.95 -6.60
CA MET A 76 9.49 -11.45 -6.52
C MET A 76 8.58 -10.74 -7.54
N PRO A 77 7.47 -11.37 -7.99
CA PRO A 77 6.61 -10.80 -9.02
C PRO A 77 6.14 -9.36 -8.75
N GLN A 78 5.73 -9.04 -7.52
CA GLN A 78 5.32 -7.68 -7.14
C GLN A 78 6.50 -6.69 -7.20
N TYR A 79 7.69 -7.11 -6.77
CA TYR A 79 8.90 -6.28 -6.81
C TYR A 79 9.28 -5.93 -8.25
N THR A 80 9.40 -6.95 -9.10
CA THR A 80 9.77 -6.79 -10.51
C THR A 80 8.72 -5.94 -11.24
N TRP A 81 7.43 -6.20 -11.00
CA TRP A 81 6.36 -5.40 -11.58
C TRP A 81 6.47 -3.92 -11.15
N LEU A 82 6.69 -3.64 -9.87
CA LEU A 82 6.77 -2.26 -9.37
C LEU A 82 7.99 -1.51 -9.92
N GLU A 83 9.13 -2.20 -10.05
CA GLU A 83 10.34 -1.67 -10.68
C GLU A 83 10.07 -1.22 -12.12
N GLU A 84 9.30 -2.01 -12.89
CA GLU A 84 8.88 -1.70 -14.25
C GLU A 84 7.74 -0.67 -14.33
N GLU A 85 6.95 -0.55 -13.27
CA GLU A 85 5.77 0.33 -13.23
C GLU A 85 6.15 1.80 -13.05
N PHE A 86 7.13 2.10 -12.20
CA PHE A 86 7.57 3.47 -11.94
C PHE A 86 8.00 4.24 -13.21
N PRO A 87 8.81 3.68 -14.12
CA PRO A 87 9.17 4.33 -15.39
C PRO A 87 7.99 4.67 -16.30
N LYS A 88 6.83 4.03 -16.14
CA LYS A 88 5.62 4.30 -16.94
C LYS A 88 4.90 5.58 -16.50
N VAL A 89 5.24 6.14 -15.33
CA VAL A 89 4.61 7.34 -14.80
C VAL A 89 5.05 8.58 -15.59
N ASN A 90 4.12 9.14 -16.36
CA ASN A 90 4.32 10.41 -17.05
C ASN A 90 3.67 11.56 -16.25
N ARG A 91 4.49 12.29 -15.47
CA ARG A 91 4.04 13.38 -14.58
C ARG A 91 3.44 14.57 -15.34
N SER A 92 3.75 14.77 -16.62
CA SER A 92 3.10 15.81 -17.45
C SER A 92 1.64 15.46 -17.78
N LYS A 93 1.30 14.16 -17.85
CA LYS A 93 -0.07 13.68 -18.08
C LYS A 93 -0.82 13.43 -16.78
N THR A 94 -0.19 12.71 -15.86
CA THR A 94 -0.72 12.37 -14.53
C THR A 94 0.22 12.92 -13.46
N PRO A 95 0.09 14.21 -13.11
CA PRO A 95 0.96 14.88 -12.14
C PRO A 95 0.79 14.39 -10.70
N TRP A 96 -0.28 13.65 -10.38
CA TRP A 96 -0.45 13.05 -9.06
C TRP A 96 -0.07 11.57 -9.10
N LEU A 97 0.88 11.15 -8.29
CA LEU A 97 1.33 9.77 -8.12
C LEU A 97 0.93 9.34 -6.71
N ILE A 98 -0.06 8.47 -6.65
CA ILE A 98 -0.71 8.02 -5.42
C ILE A 98 -0.41 6.53 -5.26
N VAL A 99 -0.05 6.12 -4.04
CA VAL A 99 0.11 4.71 -3.71
C VAL A 99 -0.93 4.30 -2.66
N LEU A 100 -1.53 3.13 -2.85
CA LEU A 100 -2.40 2.47 -1.88
C LEU A 100 -1.72 1.20 -1.38
N ASN A 101 -1.64 1.02 -0.07
CA ASN A 101 -1.06 -0.16 0.57
C ASN A 101 -1.75 -0.37 1.92
N HIS A 102 -2.05 -1.60 2.34
CA HIS A 102 -2.82 -1.82 3.57
C HIS A 102 -2.06 -1.45 4.85
N SER A 103 -0.91 -2.09 5.11
CA SER A 103 -0.12 -1.88 6.34
C SER A 103 0.75 -0.61 6.27
N PRO A 104 0.57 0.38 7.16
CA PRO A 104 1.29 1.65 7.10
C PRO A 104 2.79 1.49 7.39
N TRP A 105 3.63 2.22 6.65
CA TRP A 105 5.08 2.24 6.86
C TRP A 105 5.52 3.20 7.96
N TYR A 106 4.74 4.26 8.15
CA TYR A 106 4.88 5.21 9.25
C TYR A 106 3.61 5.13 10.09
N ASN A 107 3.75 4.69 11.33
CA ASN A 107 2.66 4.51 12.29
C ASN A 107 3.21 4.84 13.68
N SER A 108 2.55 5.76 14.40
CA SER A 108 2.90 6.12 15.79
C SER A 108 1.92 5.58 16.83
N TYR A 109 0.97 4.73 16.43
CA TYR A 109 0.12 3.97 17.34
C TYR A 109 0.82 2.69 17.78
N ASP A 110 0.55 2.26 19.02
CA ASP A 110 1.02 0.98 19.55
C ASP A 110 0.48 -0.20 18.72
N TYR A 111 -0.77 -0.10 18.28
CA TYR A 111 -1.42 -1.11 17.45
C TYR A 111 -0.73 -1.18 16.07
N HIS A 112 -0.23 -2.37 15.73
CA HIS A 112 0.56 -2.63 14.52
C HIS A 112 1.81 -1.74 14.37
N TYR A 113 2.41 -1.32 15.49
CA TYR A 113 3.66 -0.57 15.47
C TYR A 113 4.77 -1.36 14.75
N MET A 114 5.46 -0.72 13.81
CA MET A 114 6.56 -1.28 13.00
C MET A 114 6.20 -2.47 12.07
N GLU A 115 4.94 -2.85 11.90
CA GLU A 115 4.58 -3.96 11.00
C GLU A 115 4.93 -3.69 9.52
N GLY A 116 4.90 -2.42 9.10
CA GLY A 116 5.24 -2.00 7.74
C GLY A 116 6.74 -1.93 7.44
N GLU A 117 7.63 -2.14 8.42
CA GLU A 117 9.07 -1.90 8.29
C GLU A 117 9.72 -2.71 7.16
N THR A 118 9.34 -3.98 7.00
CA THR A 118 9.92 -4.85 5.97
C THR A 118 9.62 -4.34 4.56
N MET A 119 8.42 -3.83 4.31
CA MET A 119 8.08 -3.23 3.02
C MET A 119 8.68 -1.84 2.87
N ARG A 120 8.76 -1.04 3.94
CA ARG A 120 9.43 0.27 3.95
C ARG A 120 10.87 0.15 3.49
N VAL A 121 11.64 -0.78 4.08
CA VAL A 121 13.05 -1.03 3.69
C VAL A 121 13.18 -1.37 2.21
N MET A 122 12.21 -2.11 1.65
CA MET A 122 12.24 -2.52 0.24
C MET A 122 11.89 -1.39 -0.73
N TYR A 123 10.90 -0.55 -0.41
CA TYR A 123 10.27 0.33 -1.38
C TYR A 123 10.38 1.83 -1.09
N GLU A 124 10.61 2.25 0.15
CA GLU A 124 10.76 3.67 0.47
C GLU A 124 11.82 4.39 -0.39
N PRO A 125 13.01 3.82 -0.68
CA PRO A 125 13.98 4.45 -1.57
C PRO A 125 13.42 4.75 -2.96
N TRP A 126 12.55 3.87 -3.48
CA TRP A 126 11.90 4.07 -4.77
C TRP A 126 10.83 5.15 -4.72
N PHE A 127 10.13 5.29 -3.60
CA PHE A 127 9.07 6.29 -3.44
C PHE A 127 9.66 7.69 -3.39
N VAL A 128 10.77 7.85 -2.67
CA VAL A 128 11.55 9.08 -2.63
C VAL A 128 12.15 9.39 -4.02
N LYS A 129 12.77 8.39 -4.67
CA LYS A 129 13.34 8.55 -6.02
C LYS A 129 12.32 9.02 -7.05
N ASN A 130 11.12 8.45 -7.02
CA ASN A 130 10.04 8.75 -7.97
C ASN A 130 9.13 9.91 -7.50
N LYS A 131 9.44 10.54 -6.36
CA LYS A 131 8.67 11.66 -5.80
C LYS A 131 7.18 11.36 -5.71
N VAL A 132 6.84 10.22 -5.12
CA VAL A 132 5.45 9.86 -4.80
C VAL A 132 4.84 10.99 -3.98
N ASP A 133 3.59 11.38 -4.29
CA ASP A 133 2.97 12.52 -3.61
C ASP A 133 2.41 12.11 -2.26
N VAL A 134 1.69 10.98 -2.23
CA VAL A 134 1.01 10.46 -1.04
C VAL A 134 0.89 8.93 -1.09
N LEU A 135 1.05 8.31 0.07
CA LEU A 135 0.76 6.89 0.33
C LEU A 135 -0.41 6.81 1.31
N PHE A 136 -1.51 6.19 0.91
CA PHE A 136 -2.65 5.90 1.78
C PHE A 136 -2.61 4.46 2.29
N SER A 137 -2.82 4.32 3.60
CA SER A 137 -2.90 3.05 4.30
C SER A 137 -4.11 2.95 5.22
N GLY A 138 -4.47 1.72 5.57
CA GLY A 138 -5.50 1.40 6.54
C GLY A 138 -4.85 0.70 7.73
N HIS A 139 -5.35 -0.50 8.04
CA HIS A 139 -4.81 -1.43 9.04
C HIS A 139 -4.91 -0.94 10.48
N VAL A 140 -4.25 0.16 10.81
CA VAL A 140 -4.41 0.81 12.11
C VAL A 140 -5.76 1.52 12.14
N HIS A 141 -6.59 1.19 13.13
CA HIS A 141 -7.96 1.68 13.26
C HIS A 141 -8.02 3.10 13.83
N ALA A 142 -7.30 4.01 13.19
CA ALA A 142 -7.19 5.41 13.55
C ALA A 142 -6.84 6.25 12.32
N TYR A 143 -6.74 7.56 12.54
CA TYR A 143 -6.22 8.51 11.56
C TYR A 143 -4.82 8.98 11.95
N GLU A 144 -3.91 9.00 10.99
CA GLU A 144 -2.59 9.61 11.14
C GLU A 144 -2.14 10.26 9.83
N ARG A 145 -1.38 11.36 9.92
CA ARG A 145 -0.76 12.03 8.77
C ARG A 145 0.67 12.42 9.12
N SER A 146 1.63 11.90 8.36
CA SER A 146 3.04 12.22 8.55
C SER A 146 3.42 13.60 7.99
N GLU A 147 4.59 14.09 8.39
CA GLU A 147 5.36 15.04 7.59
C GLU A 147 5.97 14.34 6.36
N ARG A 148 6.53 15.11 5.41
CA ARG A 148 7.39 14.52 4.37
C ARG A 148 8.73 14.14 4.97
N VAL A 149 8.89 12.85 5.27
CA VAL A 149 10.09 12.28 5.88
C VAL A 149 10.56 11.06 5.12
N SER A 150 11.86 10.80 5.17
CA SER A 150 12.45 9.56 4.68
C SER A 150 13.38 8.94 5.71
N ASN A 151 13.48 7.61 5.71
CA ASN A 151 14.45 6.87 6.52
C ASN A 151 15.21 5.82 5.68
N ILE A 152 15.88 6.33 4.64
CA ILE A 152 16.55 5.52 3.60
C ILE A 152 18.08 5.54 3.67
N ALA A 153 18.67 6.25 4.65
CA ALA A 153 20.11 6.46 4.74
C ALA A 153 20.86 5.34 5.49
N TYR A 154 20.14 4.41 6.12
CA TYR A 154 20.73 3.36 6.96
C TYR A 154 21.58 2.38 6.15
N THR A 155 22.83 2.16 6.58
CA THR A 155 23.75 1.17 5.97
C THR A 155 24.30 0.15 6.98
N VAL A 156 23.61 -0.03 8.11
CA VAL A 156 24.08 -0.80 9.27
C VAL A 156 25.25 -0.11 10.00
N VAL A 157 26.37 0.11 9.31
CA VAL A 157 27.60 0.65 9.92
C VAL A 157 27.53 2.14 10.26
N ASN A 158 26.71 2.92 9.54
CA ASN A 158 26.63 4.36 9.75
C ASN A 158 25.69 4.78 10.89
N GLY A 159 24.84 3.87 11.38
CA GLY A 159 23.87 4.14 12.44
C GLY A 159 22.80 5.19 12.09
N ILE A 160 22.66 5.59 10.82
CA ILE A 160 21.70 6.64 10.42
C ILE A 160 20.32 6.01 10.22
N CYS A 161 19.54 5.91 11.29
CA CYS A 161 18.23 5.23 11.32
C CYS A 161 17.06 6.12 11.77
N SER A 162 17.30 7.42 11.98
CA SER A 162 16.25 8.38 12.32
C SER A 162 15.61 8.95 11.05
N PRO A 163 14.27 8.98 10.92
CA PRO A 163 13.60 9.70 9.85
C PRO A 163 14.00 11.17 9.82
N VAL A 164 14.27 11.70 8.63
CA VAL A 164 14.63 13.11 8.42
C VAL A 164 13.64 13.77 7.47
N LYS A 165 13.46 15.09 7.58
CA LYS A 165 12.63 15.86 6.63
C LYS A 165 13.20 15.73 5.22
N ASP A 166 12.35 15.36 4.26
CA ASP A 166 12.73 15.16 2.87
C ASP A 166 11.58 15.58 1.95
N GLN A 167 11.76 16.67 1.20
CA GLN A 167 10.72 17.18 0.30
C GLN A 167 10.43 16.26 -0.90
N SER A 168 11.32 15.30 -1.20
CA SER A 168 11.09 14.29 -2.23
C SER A 168 10.28 13.09 -1.71
N ALA A 169 10.15 12.92 -0.39
CA ALA A 169 9.36 11.85 0.19
C ALA A 169 7.86 12.14 0.14
N PRO A 170 7.00 11.11 0.03
CA PRO A 170 5.56 11.28 0.11
C PRO A 170 5.10 11.74 1.50
N VAL A 171 3.86 12.20 1.58
CA VAL A 171 3.11 12.20 2.83
C VAL A 171 2.52 10.79 3.03
N TYR A 172 2.67 10.22 4.21
CA TYR A 172 2.04 8.95 4.60
C TYR A 172 0.76 9.26 5.38
N ILE A 173 -0.35 8.65 4.97
CA ILE A 173 -1.67 8.86 5.59
C ILE A 173 -2.25 7.51 5.97
N THR A 174 -2.53 7.33 7.25
CA THR A 174 -3.32 6.22 7.78
C THR A 174 -4.77 6.68 7.92
N ILE A 175 -5.70 5.93 7.36
CA ILE A 175 -7.14 6.19 7.36
C ILE A 175 -7.93 4.86 7.51
N GLY A 176 -7.56 4.06 8.51
CA GLY A 176 -8.16 2.75 8.80
C GLY A 176 -9.38 2.81 9.74
N ASP A 177 -9.90 3.99 10.01
CA ASP A 177 -10.90 4.31 11.05
C ASP A 177 -12.35 4.35 10.57
N VAL A 178 -12.69 3.60 9.51
CA VAL A 178 -14.03 3.61 8.88
C VAL A 178 -15.09 2.83 9.68
N GLY A 179 -14.78 2.39 10.90
CA GLY A 179 -15.74 1.76 11.83
C GLY A 179 -15.81 0.24 11.74
N ASN A 180 -14.66 -0.44 11.71
CA ASN A 180 -14.61 -1.91 11.82
C ASN A 180 -15.05 -2.39 13.22
N ILE A 181 -15.32 -3.70 13.36
CA ILE A 181 -15.86 -4.31 14.58
C ILE A 181 -14.86 -4.36 15.74
N GLU A 182 -13.55 -4.29 15.47
CA GLU A 182 -12.51 -4.38 16.50
C GLU A 182 -12.35 -3.07 17.29
N GLY A 183 -12.97 -1.99 16.82
CA GLY A 183 -12.93 -0.69 17.47
C GLY A 183 -11.72 0.16 17.07
N LEU A 184 -11.61 1.34 17.68
CA LEU A 184 -10.52 2.28 17.41
C LEU A 184 -9.23 1.87 18.11
N ALA A 185 -8.10 2.04 17.43
CA ALA A 185 -6.79 1.81 18.00
C ALA A 185 -6.46 2.89 19.04
N THR A 186 -5.88 2.47 20.16
CA THR A 186 -5.35 3.37 21.19
C THR A 186 -3.91 3.75 20.87
N LYS A 187 -3.53 4.97 21.25
CA LYS A 187 -2.13 5.39 21.35
C LYS A 187 -1.53 4.99 22.69
#